data_AF-K1TFP9-F1
#
_entry.id   AF-K1TFP9-F1
#
_cell.length_a   1.000
_cell.length_b   1.000
_cell.length_c   1.000
_cell.angle_alpha   90.00
_cell.angle_beta   90.00
_cell.angle_gamma   90.00
#
_symmetry.space_group_name_H-M   'P 1'
#
loop_
_entity.id
_entity.type
_entity.pdbx_description
1 polymer ?
#
loop_
_entity_poly.entity_id
_entity_poly.type
_entity_poly.pdbx_seq_one_letter_code
_entity_poly.pdbx_strand_id
1 'polypeptide(L)' 'MKYGIDRSSPEDVIRKQAEKAYRELDARFVRMTGRRPYADEFFRNIRPARTVSSETTLRRKPHINVRPKPKDRKMGL' A
#
# COMPACT_ATOMS: atom_id res chain seq x y z
N MET A 1 -20.54 4.56 0.88
CA MET A 1 -19.52 4.11 -0.10
C MET A 1 -18.25 4.93 0.06
N LYS A 2 -17.07 4.32 -0.08
CA LYS A 2 -15.78 5.02 0.04
C LYS A 2 -15.08 4.97 -1.31
N TYR A 3 -14.67 6.11 -1.85
CA TYR A 3 -14.00 6.24 -3.17
C TYR A 3 -14.81 5.70 -4.37
N GLY A 4 -16.14 5.65 -4.26
CA GLY A 4 -17.00 5.08 -5.32
C GLY A 4 -16.91 3.55 -5.45
N ILE A 5 -16.33 2.86 -4.46
CA ILE A 5 -16.25 1.40 -4.42
C ILE A 5 -17.39 0.88 -3.54
N ASP A 6 -18.23 0.02 -4.14
CA ASP A 6 -19.26 -0.72 -3.45
C ASP A 6 -18.72 -2.06 -2.95
N ARG A 7 -18.66 -2.24 -1.63
CA ARG A 7 -18.08 -3.44 -1.01
C ARG A 7 -19.03 -4.63 -0.99
N SER A 8 -20.32 -4.43 -1.25
CA SER A 8 -21.29 -5.52 -1.39
C SER A 8 -21.32 -6.12 -2.79
N SER A 9 -20.66 -5.49 -3.76
CA SER A 9 -20.60 -5.97 -5.13
C SER A 9 -19.70 -7.22 -5.25
N PRO A 10 -19.83 -8.02 -6.32
CA PRO A 10 -18.93 -9.12 -6.61
C PRO A 10 -17.46 -8.67 -6.75
N GLU A 11 -16.52 -9.56 -6.48
CA GLU A 11 -15.08 -9.25 -6.45
C GLU A 11 -14.57 -8.62 -7.76
N ASP A 12 -15.02 -9.12 -8.92
CA ASP A 12 -14.67 -8.56 -10.22
C ASP A 12 -15.16 -7.11 -10.41
N VAL A 13 -16.34 -6.80 -9.86
CA VAL A 13 -16.93 -5.47 -9.90
C VAL A 13 -16.16 -4.54 -8.97
N ILE A 14 -15.86 -4.99 -7.75
CA ILE A 14 -15.02 -4.26 -6.80
C ILE A 14 -13.65 -3.97 -7.42
N ARG A 15 -13.04 -4.94 -8.10
CA ARG A 15 -11.74 -4.79 -8.76
C ARG A 15 -11.78 -3.72 -9.85
N LYS A 16 -12.80 -3.73 -10.71
CA LYS A 16 -12.99 -2.69 -11.74
C LYS A 16 -13.20 -1.31 -11.13
N GLN A 17 -13.99 -1.21 -10.06
CA GLN A 17 -14.21 0.05 -9.34
C GLN A 17 -12.91 0.56 -8.70
N ALA A 18 -12.14 -0.32 -8.07
CA ALA A 18 -10.86 0.02 -7.47
C ALA A 18 -9.83 0.48 -8.52
N GLU A 19 -9.75 -0.21 -9.65
CA GLU A 19 -8.90 0.20 -10.78
C GLU A 19 -9.27 1.60 -11.27
N LYS A 20 -10.57 1.84 -11.49
CA LYS A 20 -11.06 3.16 -11.92
C LYS A 20 -10.72 4.25 -10.91
N ALA A 21 -11.02 4.03 -9.63
CA ALA A 21 -10.73 4.99 -8.57
C ALA A 21 -9.22 5.30 -8.46
N TYR A 22 -8.37 4.29 -8.64
CA TYR A 22 -6.91 4.46 -8.65
C TYR A 22 -6.46 5.30 -9.85
N ARG A 23 -6.96 5.02 -11.06
CA ARG A 23 -6.64 5.78 -12.28
C ARG A 23 -7.02 7.26 -12.14
N GLU A 24 -8.19 7.55 -11.58
CA GLU A 24 -8.63 8.94 -11.35
C GLU A 24 -7.74 9.68 -10.35
N LEU A 25 -7.30 9.01 -9.28
CA LEU A 25 -6.34 9.57 -8.33
C LEU A 25 -4.97 9.81 -8.98
N ASP A 26 -4.47 8.84 -9.76
CA ASP A 26 -3.20 8.96 -10.47
C ASP A 26 -3.23 10.12 -11.46
N ALA A 27 -4.32 10.29 -12.22
CA ALA A 27 -4.51 11.42 -13.13
C ALA A 27 -4.45 12.78 -12.41
N ARG A 28 -5.01 12.88 -11.20
CA ARG A 28 -4.90 14.10 -10.38
C ARG A 28 -3.45 14.35 -9.95
N PHE A 29 -2.72 13.32 -9.58
CA PHE A 29 -1.30 13.46 -9.26
C PHE A 29 -0.47 13.86 -10.47
N VAL A 30 -0.67 13.22 -11.62
CA VAL A 30 -0.03 13.59 -12.89
C VAL A 30 -0.28 15.05 -13.20
N ARG A 31 -1.53 15.52 -13.06
CA ARG A 31 -1.86 16.94 -13.30
C ARG A 31 -1.19 17.89 -12.30
N MET A 32 -1.05 17.49 -11.03
CA MET A 32 -0.45 18.35 -10.00
C MET A 32 1.08 18.35 -10.02
N THR A 33 1.72 17.24 -10.38
CA THR A 33 3.18 17.09 -10.26
C THR A 33 3.89 16.98 -11.61
N GLY A 34 3.15 16.85 -12.71
CA GLY A 34 3.72 16.60 -14.03
C GLY A 34 4.41 15.24 -14.16
N ARG A 35 4.30 14.35 -13.15
CA ARG A 35 4.93 13.03 -13.19
C ARG A 35 4.29 12.15 -14.27
N ARG A 36 5.01 11.12 -14.69
CA ARG A 36 4.46 10.11 -15.61
C ARG A 36 3.31 9.34 -14.95
N PRO A 37 2.25 8.96 -15.70
CA PRO A 37 1.19 8.09 -15.21
C PRO A 37 1.76 6.77 -14.72
N TYR A 38 1.38 6.35 -13.52
CA TYR A 38 1.87 5.13 -12.90
C TYR A 38 0.84 4.00 -12.97
N ALA A 39 -0.46 4.35 -12.96
CA ALA A 39 -1.55 3.38 -12.98
C ALA A 39 -1.48 2.44 -14.20
N ASP A 40 -1.17 2.97 -15.38
CA ASP A 40 -1.15 2.17 -16.62
C ASP A 40 -0.09 1.07 -16.60
N GLU A 41 1.12 1.38 -16.12
CA GLU A 41 2.19 0.39 -15.99
C GLU A 41 1.89 -0.61 -14.88
N PHE A 42 1.33 -0.13 -13.75
CA PHE A 42 0.95 -0.98 -12.62
C PHE A 42 -0.08 -2.05 -13.02
N PHE A 43 -1.20 -1.66 -13.65
CA PHE A 43 -2.26 -2.60 -14.02
C PHE A 43 -1.91 -3.47 -15.23
N ARG A 44 -1.03 -3.00 -16.13
CA ARG A 44 -0.45 -3.87 -17.18
C ARG A 44 0.38 -5.01 -16.61
N ASN A 45 1.06 -4.77 -15.49
CA ASN A 45 1.96 -5.75 -14.86
C ASN A 45 1.25 -6.65 -13.84
N ILE A 46 0.03 -6.31 -13.44
CA ILE A 46 -0.79 -7.18 -12.60
C ILE A 46 -1.28 -8.36 -13.44
N ARG A 47 -0.56 -9.47 -13.32
CA ARG A 47 -1.10 -10.78 -13.70
C ARG A 47 -2.26 -11.12 -12.76
N PRO A 48 -3.31 -11.83 -13.21
CA PRO A 48 -4.35 -12.32 -12.31
C PRO A 48 -3.71 -13.24 -11.27
N ALA A 49 -3.47 -12.71 -10.07
CA ALA A 49 -3.04 -13.50 -8.93
C ALA A 49 -4.19 -14.44 -8.57
N ARG A 50 -3.90 -15.74 -8.44
CA ARG A 50 -4.79 -16.69 -7.80
C ARG A 50 -5.21 -16.11 -6.45
N THR A 51 -6.51 -16.15 -6.19
CA THR A 51 -7.22 -15.70 -4.98
C THR A 51 -6.37 -15.86 -3.72
N VAL A 52 -5.73 -14.78 -3.29
CA VAL A 52 -5.21 -14.69 -1.92
C VAL A 52 -6.33 -14.11 -1.09
N SER A 53 -6.93 -14.96 -0.27
CA SER A 53 -7.99 -14.61 0.67
C SER A 53 -7.53 -13.42 1.52
N SER A 54 -8.26 -12.30 1.43
CA SER A 54 -8.03 -11.12 2.24
C SER A 54 -8.58 -11.35 3.65
N GLU A 55 -7.90 -12.22 4.41
CA GLU A 55 -8.13 -12.34 5.85
C GLU A 55 -6.78 -12.38 6.54
N THR A 56 -6.33 -11.21 7.00
CA THR A 56 -5.69 -10.99 8.31
C THR A 56 -5.12 -9.57 8.37
N THR A 57 -5.97 -8.63 8.79
CA THR A 57 -5.53 -7.47 9.55
C THR A 57 -4.89 -7.94 10.86
N LEU A 58 -3.57 -8.17 10.91
CA LEU A 58 -2.86 -8.12 12.19
C LEU A 58 -1.51 -7.41 12.06
N ARG A 59 -1.48 -6.26 12.73
CA ARG A 59 -0.35 -5.40 13.04
C ARG A 59 0.98 -6.16 13.17
N ARG A 60 1.88 -6.01 12.21
CA ARG A 60 3.31 -6.20 12.49
C ARG A 60 3.91 -4.84 12.80
N LYS A 61 4.03 -4.54 14.09
CA LYS A 61 4.88 -3.44 14.56
C LYS A 61 6.31 -3.70 14.03
N PRO A 62 7.03 -2.71 13.49
CA PRO A 62 8.43 -2.90 13.18
C PRO A 62 9.18 -3.26 14.47
N HIS A 63 9.91 -4.36 14.45
CA HIS A 63 10.78 -4.75 15.56
C HIS A 63 11.99 -3.80 15.54
N ILE A 64 11.95 -2.74 16.36
CA ILE A 64 13.06 -1.80 16.50
C ILE A 64 14.15 -2.52 17.30
N ASN A 65 15.26 -2.82 16.65
CA ASN A 65 16.43 -3.35 17.31
C ASN A 65 17.15 -2.20 18.03
N VAL A 66 16.79 -1.96 19.30
CA VAL A 66 17.45 -0.95 20.12
C VAL A 66 18.82 -1.51 20.53
N ARG A 67 19.90 -0.92 19.99
CA ARG A 67 21.27 -1.25 20.42
C ARG A 67 21.38 -1.00 21.94
N PRO A 68 21.87 -1.97 22.73
CA PRO A 68 22.12 -1.74 24.14
C PRO A 68 23.21 -0.67 24.29
N LYS A 69 22.99 0.27 25.22
CA LYS A 69 23.94 1.34 25.56
C LYS A 69 25.32 0.73 25.90
N PRO A 70 26.43 1.36 25.49
CA PRO A 70 27.76 0.90 25.88
C PRO A 70 27.91 1.03 27.40
N LYS A 71 28.40 -0.05 28.01
CA LYS A 71 28.66 -0.19 29.44
C LYS A 71 29.61 0.93 29.90
N ASP A 72 29.19 1.71 30.89
CA ASP A 72 30.01 2.78 31.46
C ASP A 72 31.39 2.24 31.85
N ARG A 73 32.44 2.86 31.29
CA ARG A 73 33.81 2.62 31.74
C ARG A 73 33.93 3.26 33.12
N LYS A 74 34.26 2.46 34.13
CA LYS A 74 34.66 2.93 35.45
C LYS A 74 35.90 3.82 35.27
N MET A 75 35.72 5.14 35.31
CA MET A 75 36.84 6.08 35.42
C MET A 75 37.45 5.88 36.81
N GLY A 76 38.73 5.50 36.82
CA GLY A 76 39.46 5.18 38.04
C GLY A 76 39.64 6.38 38.97
N LEU A 77 39.90 6.04 40.23
CA LEU A 77 40.77 6.78 41.14
C LEU A 77 42.05 5.95 41.28
#